data_AF-A0A517ZFX1-F1
#
_entry.id   AF-A0A517ZFX1-F1
#
_cell.length_a   1.000
_cell.length_b   1.000
_cell.length_c   1.000
_cell.angle_alpha   90.00
_cell.angle_beta   90.00
_cell.angle_gamma   90.00
#
_symmetry.space_group_name_H-M   'P 1'
#
loop_
_entity.id
_entity.type
_entity.pdbx_description
1 polymer ?
#
loop_
_entity_poly.entity_id
_entity_poly.type
_entity_poly.pdbx_seq_one_letter_code
_entity_poly.pdbx_strand_id
1 'polypeptide(L)'
;MTSRSRTIRSSAVPVARDGATLTEVLISILVMSVGVLSVMAMFPISILRSIQATQLTNAAILRENVRQQIALFPQFVLGGSEWRPNATYTMDEFVVPSIKPGHRFPANRRLIQTNAGGTSGWIEPDWSASTPISDGSVTWDTVVAPSAYVVDPLGWKAMEDALGTGLGGGFGNFDDSGTVREGSLLRLNAGITDFDIAAAAVALPDSWSIVIDAVPTSMTLTSATFGSNVNMGTFSTSTSAPTRVVVTSFDGTQSVVRTSSVSVSTNTVSWSGDLPTALDSINKISRVRVETFERRYTWLITARRGPSGHTKAQCVILFNRSLNPNDEYLYEVTSVGGSSIAGSNTLTVRWQASEPDPLIREGNFVFDAENALWYRIQAIDSIDRISSPRTATLTLGRQIEIDFATGASARGGAMFLPGIIDIFEL
;
A
#
# COMPACT_ATOMS: atom_id res chain seq x y z
N MET A 1 68.63 24.85 -71.86
CA MET A 1 67.36 24.23 -71.46
C MET A 1 66.72 25.12 -70.41
N THR A 2 65.75 25.92 -70.83
CA THR A 2 65.04 26.96 -70.05
C THR A 2 63.56 26.89 -70.43
N SER A 3 62.68 27.37 -69.55
CA SER A 3 61.23 27.63 -69.77
C SER A 3 60.32 26.40 -69.55
N ARG A 4 59.23 26.42 -68.75
CA ARG A 4 58.48 27.48 -68.07
C ARG A 4 57.64 26.83 -66.96
N SER A 5 57.69 27.39 -65.75
CA SER A 5 56.73 27.15 -64.68
C SER A 5 55.44 27.96 -64.98
N ARG A 6 54.28 27.31 -65.00
CA ARG A 6 52.97 27.94 -65.19
C ARG A 6 52.19 27.91 -63.86
N THR A 7 52.38 28.94 -63.05
CA THR A 7 51.59 29.18 -61.83
C THR A 7 50.20 29.69 -62.23
N ILE A 8 49.17 28.84 -62.08
CA ILE A 8 47.77 29.27 -62.17
C ILE A 8 47.40 29.89 -60.82
N ARG A 9 47.39 31.23 -60.74
CA ARG A 9 46.73 31.95 -59.64
C ARG A 9 45.23 31.90 -59.89
N SER A 10 44.54 31.01 -59.18
CA SER A 10 43.09 31.12 -58.97
C SER A 10 42.86 32.32 -58.05
N SER A 11 42.43 33.44 -58.63
CA SER A 11 41.85 34.55 -57.89
C SER A 11 40.49 34.11 -57.37
N ALA A 12 40.44 33.68 -56.11
CA ALA A 12 39.19 33.52 -55.39
C ALA A 12 38.53 34.90 -55.31
N VAL A 13 37.54 35.15 -56.17
CA VAL A 13 36.63 36.28 -56.04
C VAL A 13 35.91 36.08 -54.71
N PRO A 14 36.00 37.02 -53.75
CA PRO A 14 35.21 36.94 -52.53
C PRO A 14 33.75 37.05 -52.96
N VAL A 15 33.04 35.92 -52.93
CA VAL A 15 31.59 35.90 -53.05
C VAL A 15 31.07 36.74 -51.89
N ALA A 16 30.52 37.92 -52.19
CA ALA A 16 29.85 38.74 -51.21
C ALA A 16 28.78 37.86 -50.54
N ARG A 17 28.93 37.63 -49.24
CA ARG A 17 27.92 36.92 -48.46
C ARG A 17 26.70 37.83 -48.43
N ASP A 18 25.67 37.51 -49.19
CA ASP A 18 24.36 38.13 -49.02
C ASP A 18 23.97 37.95 -47.55
N GLY A 19 23.66 39.07 -46.88
CA GLY A 19 23.26 39.06 -45.48
C GLY A 19 22.02 38.20 -45.29
N ALA A 20 21.91 37.51 -44.15
CA ALA A 20 20.72 36.73 -43.82
C ALA A 20 19.47 37.61 -43.91
N THR A 21 18.48 37.17 -44.67
CA THR A 21 17.23 37.91 -44.82
C THR A 21 16.45 37.86 -43.51
N LEU A 22 15.70 38.92 -43.20
CA LEU A 22 14.85 38.97 -42.01
C LEU A 22 13.86 37.79 -41.96
N THR A 23 13.41 37.31 -43.11
CA THR A 23 12.57 36.12 -43.24
C THR A 23 13.29 34.84 -42.84
N GLU A 24 14.55 34.64 -43.21
CA GLU A 24 15.34 33.47 -42.77
C GLU A 24 15.56 33.49 -41.26
N VAL A 25 15.84 34.67 -40.68
CA VAL A 25 15.98 34.82 -39.24
C VAL A 25 14.66 34.51 -38.53
N LEU A 26 13.53 35.04 -39.01
CA LEU A 26 12.22 34.75 -38.43
C LEU A 26 11.83 33.28 -38.54
N ILE A 27 12.09 32.63 -39.68
CA ILE A 27 11.85 31.19 -39.85
C ILE A 27 12.75 30.40 -38.91
N SER A 28 14.03 30.78 -38.75
CA SER A 28 14.95 30.11 -37.84
C SER A 28 14.51 30.21 -36.36
N ILE A 29 14.03 31.38 -35.93
CA ILE A 29 13.50 31.60 -34.58
C ILE A 29 12.20 30.81 -34.39
N LEU A 30 11.33 30.78 -35.39
CA LEU A 30 10.07 30.02 -35.33
C LEU A 30 10.35 28.52 -35.18
N VAL A 31 11.22 27.97 -36.01
CA VAL A 31 11.59 26.53 -35.96
C VAL A 31 12.28 26.20 -34.64
N MET A 32 13.21 27.05 -34.17
CA MET A 32 13.85 26.88 -32.87
C MET A 32 12.83 26.93 -31.72
N SER A 33 11.88 27.87 -31.77
CA SER A 33 10.85 28.02 -30.73
C SER A 33 9.93 26.80 -30.68
N VAL A 34 9.50 26.28 -31.83
CA VAL A 34 8.69 25.06 -31.90
C VAL A 34 9.47 23.85 -31.36
N GLY A 35 10.75 23.72 -31.69
CA GLY A 35 11.60 22.65 -31.18
C GLY A 35 11.75 22.69 -29.65
N VAL A 36 12.07 23.85 -29.09
CA VAL A 36 12.24 24.03 -27.63
C VAL A 36 10.92 23.82 -26.89
N LEU A 37 9.80 24.38 -27.39
CA LEU A 37 8.48 24.19 -26.78
C LEU A 37 8.05 22.72 -26.81
N SER A 38 8.33 21.99 -27.90
CA SER A 38 8.01 20.56 -27.98
C SER A 38 8.79 19.75 -26.95
N VAL A 39 10.09 20.01 -26.76
CA VAL A 39 10.89 19.31 -25.73
C VAL A 39 10.42 19.67 -24.33
N MET A 40 10.16 20.95 -24.06
CA MET A 40 9.68 21.42 -22.75
C MET A 40 8.32 20.83 -22.37
N ALA A 41 7.42 20.63 -23.34
CA ALA A 41 6.11 20.05 -23.09
C ALA A 41 6.13 18.52 -23.06
N MET A 42 6.79 17.87 -24.01
CA MET A 42 6.76 16.40 -24.12
C MET A 42 7.63 15.69 -23.08
N PHE A 43 8.75 16.28 -22.67
CA PHE A 43 9.65 15.62 -21.73
C PHE A 43 9.00 15.35 -20.37
N PRO A 44 8.39 16.33 -19.67
CA PRO A 44 7.69 16.07 -18.41
C PRO A 44 6.55 15.07 -18.55
N ILE A 45 5.77 15.15 -19.63
CA ILE A 45 4.67 14.21 -19.90
C ILE A 45 5.21 12.78 -20.06
N SER A 46 6.33 12.61 -20.76
CA SER A 46 6.96 11.30 -20.96
C SER A 46 7.44 10.69 -19.64
N ILE A 47 8.00 11.50 -18.73
CA ILE A 47 8.44 11.06 -17.41
C ILE A 47 7.24 10.63 -16.58
N LEU A 48 6.17 11.44 -16.52
CA LEU A 48 4.97 11.09 -15.77
C LEU A 48 4.33 9.79 -16.25
N ARG A 49 4.25 9.58 -17.57
CA ARG A 49 3.75 8.33 -18.15
C ARG A 49 4.66 7.14 -17.84
N SER A 50 5.97 7.32 -17.84
CA SER A 50 6.92 6.26 -17.48
C SER A 50 6.78 5.84 -16.01
N ILE A 51 6.61 6.81 -15.10
CA ILE A 51 6.35 6.54 -13.68
C ILE A 51 5.03 5.79 -13.50
N GLN A 52 3.96 6.25 -14.16
CA GLN A 52 2.65 5.57 -14.12
C GLN A 52 2.73 4.14 -14.67
N ALA A 53 3.45 3.92 -15.77
CA ALA A 53 3.63 2.59 -16.35
C ALA A 53 4.38 1.65 -15.39
N THR A 54 5.40 2.17 -14.69
CA THR A 54 6.13 1.42 -13.65
C THR A 54 5.20 1.07 -12.49
N GLN A 55 4.40 2.04 -12.01
CA GLN A 55 3.41 1.84 -10.95
C GLN A 55 2.36 0.79 -11.32
N LEU A 56 1.84 0.82 -12.54
CA LEU A 56 0.88 -0.17 -13.03
C LEU A 56 1.50 -1.57 -13.15
N THR A 57 2.76 -1.66 -13.58
CA THR A 57 3.48 -2.94 -13.65
C THR A 57 3.69 -3.54 -12.27
N ASN A 58 4.13 -2.73 -11.31
CA ASN A 58 4.35 -3.16 -9.93
C ASN A 58 3.03 -3.52 -9.23
N ALA A 59 1.96 -2.76 -9.48
CA ALA A 59 0.62 -3.11 -9.02
C ALA A 59 0.14 -4.45 -9.62
N ALA A 60 0.39 -4.72 -10.90
CA ALA A 60 0.03 -5.99 -11.52
C ALA A 60 0.78 -7.18 -10.89
N ILE A 61 2.07 -7.01 -10.57
CA ILE A 61 2.86 -8.02 -9.83
C ILE A 61 2.28 -8.23 -8.44
N LEU A 62 1.99 -7.15 -7.71
CA LEU A 62 1.42 -7.25 -6.36
C LEU A 62 0.05 -7.92 -6.36
N ARG A 63 -0.79 -7.62 -7.35
CA ARG A 63 -2.08 -8.27 -7.58
C ARG A 63 -1.95 -9.78 -7.71
N GLU A 64 -0.97 -10.24 -8.48
CA GLU A 64 -0.72 -11.67 -8.64
C GLU A 64 -0.16 -12.30 -7.36
N ASN A 65 0.74 -11.61 -6.66
CA ASN A 65 1.24 -12.05 -5.35
C ASN A 65 0.09 -12.21 -4.33
N VAL A 66 -0.84 -11.24 -4.27
CA VAL A 66 -2.02 -11.31 -3.40
C VAL A 66 -2.92 -12.49 -3.77
N ARG A 67 -3.17 -12.74 -5.06
CA ARG A 67 -3.94 -13.91 -5.51
C ARG A 67 -3.30 -15.22 -5.09
N GLN A 68 -1.98 -15.33 -5.21
CA GLN A 68 -1.24 -16.52 -4.79
C GLN A 68 -1.25 -16.68 -3.27
N GLN A 69 -1.08 -15.59 -2.52
CA GLN A 69 -1.20 -15.60 -1.06
C GLN A 69 -2.58 -16.06 -0.63
N ILE A 70 -3.66 -15.56 -1.22
CA ILE A 70 -5.04 -15.98 -0.91
C ILE A 70 -5.29 -17.43 -1.33
N ALA A 71 -4.71 -17.87 -2.45
CA ALA A 71 -4.83 -19.26 -2.88
C ALA A 71 -4.19 -20.25 -1.89
N LEU A 72 -3.09 -19.84 -1.23
CA LEU A 72 -2.40 -20.61 -0.19
C LEU A 72 -3.06 -20.44 1.19
N PHE A 73 -3.51 -19.22 1.50
CA PHE A 73 -4.02 -18.79 2.79
C PHE A 73 -5.38 -18.10 2.63
N PRO A 74 -6.45 -18.86 2.38
CA PRO A 74 -7.79 -18.32 2.14
C PRO A 74 -8.34 -17.54 3.34
N GLN A 75 -7.80 -17.76 4.54
CA GLN A 75 -8.13 -17.00 5.74
C GLN A 75 -7.80 -15.51 5.62
N PHE A 76 -6.91 -15.10 4.70
CA PHE A 76 -6.61 -13.68 4.45
C PHE A 76 -7.83 -12.88 3.99
N VAL A 77 -8.77 -13.51 3.28
CA VAL A 77 -10.01 -12.84 2.85
C VAL A 77 -11.00 -12.73 4.00
N LEU A 78 -10.94 -13.67 4.93
CA LEU A 78 -11.79 -13.68 6.12
C LEU A 78 -11.26 -12.72 7.18
N GLY A 79 -9.93 -12.57 7.30
CA GLY A 79 -9.27 -11.59 8.18
C GLY A 79 -8.85 -12.12 9.56
N GLY A 80 -9.18 -13.35 9.91
CA GLY A 80 -8.75 -13.99 11.16
C GLY A 80 -7.64 -15.03 10.97
N SER A 81 -6.98 -15.40 12.06
CA SER A 81 -6.07 -16.54 12.09
C SER A 81 -6.86 -17.86 12.03
N GLU A 82 -6.28 -18.94 11.50
CA GLU A 82 -6.94 -20.24 11.55
C GLU A 82 -6.95 -20.75 13.01
N TRP A 83 -8.08 -21.27 13.46
CA TRP A 83 -8.17 -21.94 14.76
C TRP A 83 -7.17 -23.10 14.84
N ARG A 84 -6.50 -23.24 15.99
CA ARG A 84 -5.49 -24.25 16.26
C ARG A 84 -5.79 -24.94 17.59
N PRO A 85 -5.58 -26.26 17.69
CA PRO A 85 -5.77 -26.98 18.94
C PRO A 85 -4.70 -26.60 19.96
N ASN A 86 -5.11 -26.45 21.23
CA ASN A 86 -4.21 -26.11 22.35
C ASN A 86 -3.36 -24.85 22.09
N ALA A 87 -3.94 -23.86 21.42
CA ALA A 87 -3.32 -22.56 21.17
C ALA A 87 -3.85 -21.53 22.18
N THR A 88 -2.99 -20.58 22.55
CA THR A 88 -3.38 -19.47 23.42
C THR A 88 -3.93 -18.34 22.57
N TYR A 89 -5.12 -17.86 22.95
CA TYR A 89 -5.80 -16.75 22.31
C TYR A 89 -5.99 -15.61 23.31
N THR A 90 -5.85 -14.37 22.84
CA THR A 90 -6.17 -13.19 23.65
C THR A 90 -7.65 -12.85 23.55
N MET A 91 -8.17 -12.00 24.45
CA MET A 91 -9.52 -11.43 24.29
C MET A 91 -9.56 -10.57 23.00
N ASP A 92 -10.72 -10.54 22.31
CA ASP A 92 -10.96 -9.82 21.06
C ASP A 92 -10.14 -10.27 19.84
N GLU A 93 -9.52 -11.45 19.91
CA GLU A 93 -8.86 -12.08 18.78
C GLU A 93 -9.87 -12.73 17.84
N PHE A 94 -9.70 -12.50 16.54
CA PHE A 94 -10.54 -13.08 15.50
C PHE A 94 -9.91 -14.34 14.91
N VAL A 95 -10.67 -15.42 14.91
CA VAL A 95 -10.29 -16.68 14.27
C VAL A 95 -11.28 -17.08 13.19
N VAL A 96 -10.81 -17.96 12.31
CA VAL A 96 -11.63 -18.68 11.34
C VAL A 96 -11.54 -20.18 11.63
N PRO A 97 -12.60 -20.94 11.30
CA PRO A 97 -12.56 -22.40 11.44
C PRO A 97 -11.43 -23.03 10.61
N SER A 98 -11.00 -24.20 11.04
CA SER A 98 -9.97 -24.97 10.33
C SER A 98 -10.46 -25.42 8.96
N ILE A 99 -9.55 -25.42 8.00
CA ILE A 99 -9.83 -25.83 6.63
C ILE A 99 -9.80 -27.36 6.58
N LYS A 100 -10.92 -27.98 6.23
CA LYS A 100 -10.99 -29.45 6.12
C LYS A 100 -10.31 -29.93 4.83
N PRO A 101 -9.66 -31.11 4.83
CA PRO A 101 -9.04 -31.67 3.63
C PRO A 101 -10.00 -31.70 2.43
N GLY A 102 -9.54 -31.23 1.27
CA GLY A 102 -10.35 -31.16 0.05
C GLY A 102 -11.19 -29.87 -0.10
N HIS A 103 -11.21 -28.99 0.89
CA HIS A 103 -11.88 -27.70 0.81
C HIS A 103 -10.88 -26.55 0.69
N ARG A 104 -11.25 -25.52 -0.08
CA ARG A 104 -10.46 -24.28 -0.23
C ARG A 104 -10.79 -23.23 0.83
N PHE A 105 -11.92 -23.35 1.49
CA PHE A 105 -12.39 -22.43 2.52
C PHE A 105 -12.99 -23.24 3.67
N PRO A 106 -13.00 -22.70 4.91
CA PRO A 106 -13.72 -23.34 5.99
C PRO A 106 -15.21 -23.50 5.65
N ALA A 107 -15.80 -24.60 6.13
CA ALA A 107 -17.21 -24.90 5.90
C ALA A 107 -18.11 -23.75 6.41
N ASN A 108 -17.74 -23.18 7.55
CA ASN A 108 -18.36 -21.98 8.08
C ASN A 108 -17.47 -20.77 7.80
N ARG A 109 -17.84 -19.95 6.82
CA ARG A 109 -17.09 -18.74 6.41
C ARG A 109 -17.35 -17.57 7.36
N ARG A 110 -17.27 -17.82 8.67
CA ARG A 110 -17.54 -16.85 9.72
C ARG A 110 -16.22 -16.48 10.40
N LEU A 111 -16.14 -15.20 10.77
CA LEU A 111 -15.22 -14.72 11.78
C LEU A 111 -15.83 -15.00 13.15
N ILE A 112 -15.01 -15.51 14.05
CA ILE A 112 -15.37 -15.81 15.43
C ILE A 112 -14.42 -15.02 16.31
N GLN A 113 -14.97 -14.25 17.24
CA GLN A 113 -14.19 -13.43 18.16
C GLN A 113 -14.07 -14.16 19.51
N THR A 114 -12.91 -14.08 20.15
CA THR A 114 -12.77 -14.49 21.54
C THR A 114 -13.44 -13.47 22.47
N ASN A 115 -14.40 -13.95 23.27
CA ASN A 115 -15.01 -13.16 24.34
C ASN A 115 -14.16 -13.21 25.62
N ALA A 116 -13.53 -14.34 25.89
CA ALA A 116 -12.57 -14.51 26.98
C ALA A 116 -11.34 -15.24 26.47
N GLY A 117 -10.17 -14.59 26.58
CA GLY A 117 -8.88 -15.21 26.23
C GLY A 117 -8.55 -16.41 27.11
N GLY A 118 -7.68 -17.29 26.60
CA GLY A 118 -7.38 -18.58 27.24
C GLY A 118 -6.63 -19.52 26.30
N THR A 119 -6.67 -20.82 26.60
CA THR A 119 -6.12 -21.87 25.74
C THR A 119 -7.27 -22.70 25.16
N SER A 120 -7.30 -22.86 23.84
CA SER A 120 -8.31 -23.67 23.16
C SER A 120 -8.20 -25.15 23.55
N GLY A 121 -9.28 -25.90 23.34
CA GLY A 121 -9.29 -27.34 23.46
C GLY A 121 -8.46 -28.03 22.37
N TRP A 122 -8.42 -29.36 22.44
CA TRP A 122 -7.74 -30.20 21.44
C TRP A 122 -8.60 -30.50 20.21
N ILE A 123 -9.91 -30.26 20.31
CA ILE A 123 -10.89 -30.56 19.26
C ILE A 123 -11.56 -29.25 18.89
N GLU A 124 -11.65 -29.00 17.58
CA GLU A 124 -12.30 -27.79 17.08
C GLU A 124 -13.77 -27.74 17.50
N PRO A 125 -14.25 -26.60 18.03
CA PRO A 125 -15.65 -26.46 18.42
C PRO A 125 -16.62 -26.52 17.23
N ASP A 126 -17.88 -26.84 17.52
CA ASP A 126 -18.95 -26.70 16.53
C ASP A 126 -19.37 -25.23 16.37
N TRP A 127 -18.81 -24.59 15.35
CA TRP A 127 -19.06 -23.19 15.02
C TRP A 127 -20.48 -22.89 14.52
N SER A 128 -21.36 -23.89 14.40
CA SER A 128 -22.75 -23.68 14.02
C SER A 128 -23.65 -23.25 15.19
N ALA A 129 -23.14 -23.32 16.43
CA ALA A 129 -23.90 -22.92 17.62
C ALA A 129 -24.34 -21.45 17.57
N SER A 130 -25.48 -21.15 18.21
CA SER A 130 -26.05 -19.80 18.32
C SER A 130 -25.80 -19.14 19.69
N THR A 131 -25.08 -19.82 20.58
CA THR A 131 -24.71 -19.35 21.92
C THR A 131 -23.20 -19.41 22.09
N PRO A 132 -22.58 -18.51 22.87
CA PRO A 132 -21.14 -18.52 23.11
C PRO A 132 -20.60 -19.94 23.36
N ILE A 133 -19.51 -20.27 22.67
CA ILE A 133 -18.96 -21.62 22.64
C ILE A 133 -17.77 -21.69 23.60
N SER A 134 -17.82 -22.57 24.59
CA SER A 134 -16.68 -22.86 25.45
C SER A 134 -15.75 -23.87 24.77
N ASP A 135 -14.46 -23.53 24.70
CA ASP A 135 -13.41 -24.32 24.03
C ASP A 135 -12.13 -24.30 24.88
N GLY A 136 -11.92 -25.34 25.68
CA GLY A 136 -10.88 -25.32 26.69
C GLY A 136 -11.17 -24.25 27.76
N SER A 137 -10.25 -23.29 27.93
CA SER A 137 -10.46 -22.11 28.78
C SER A 137 -10.85 -20.85 28.00
N VAL A 138 -10.94 -20.93 26.66
CA VAL A 138 -11.43 -19.84 25.80
C VAL A 138 -12.95 -19.88 25.73
N THR A 139 -13.58 -18.71 25.67
CA THR A 139 -14.98 -18.59 25.27
C THR A 139 -15.07 -17.79 23.99
N TRP A 140 -15.71 -18.37 22.98
CA TRP A 140 -15.92 -17.77 21.67
C TRP A 140 -17.31 -17.14 21.58
N ASP A 141 -17.41 -15.95 21.03
CA ASP A 141 -18.71 -15.38 20.67
C ASP A 141 -19.16 -15.91 19.31
N THR A 142 -20.43 -16.31 19.23
CA THR A 142 -20.95 -17.08 18.09
C THR A 142 -21.06 -16.31 16.80
N VAL A 143 -21.17 -14.98 16.84
CA VAL A 143 -21.28 -14.16 15.64
C VAL A 143 -20.85 -12.71 15.90
N VAL A 144 -19.59 -12.38 15.62
CA VAL A 144 -19.20 -11.01 15.28
C VAL A 144 -18.68 -11.03 13.84
N ALA A 145 -19.57 -11.32 12.91
CA ALA A 145 -19.28 -11.10 11.51
C ALA A 145 -19.91 -9.76 11.13
N PRO A 146 -19.14 -8.66 11.13
CA PRO A 146 -19.66 -7.43 10.58
C PRO A 146 -20.05 -7.67 9.11
N SER A 147 -21.11 -7.02 8.67
CA SER A 147 -21.58 -7.06 7.28
C SER A 147 -20.50 -6.57 6.30
N ALA A 148 -19.58 -5.73 6.79
CA ALA A 148 -18.47 -5.14 6.07
C ALA A 148 -17.23 -5.07 6.99
N TYR A 149 -16.05 -5.32 6.44
CA TYR A 149 -14.77 -5.19 7.15
C TYR A 149 -13.62 -4.98 6.18
N VAL A 150 -12.47 -4.58 6.71
CA VAL A 150 -11.22 -4.42 5.96
C VAL A 150 -10.17 -5.37 6.52
N VAL A 151 -9.47 -6.08 5.66
CA VAL A 151 -8.26 -6.84 6.00
C VAL A 151 -7.05 -6.06 5.49
N ASP A 152 -6.22 -5.58 6.40
CA ASP A 152 -5.11 -4.69 6.12
C ASP A 152 -3.98 -4.99 7.10
N PRO A 153 -3.20 -6.08 6.90
CA PRO A 153 -2.20 -6.51 7.87
C PRO A 153 -1.16 -5.43 8.18
N LEU A 154 -0.68 -4.74 7.13
CA LEU A 154 0.33 -3.70 7.31
C LEU A 154 -0.27 -2.44 7.94
N GLY A 155 -1.44 -1.99 7.50
CA GLY A 155 -2.08 -0.81 8.09
C GLY A 155 -2.56 -1.05 9.51
N TRP A 156 -3.07 -2.24 9.84
CA TRP A 156 -3.42 -2.61 11.20
C TRP A 156 -2.23 -2.46 12.14
N LYS A 157 -1.08 -3.03 11.74
CA LYS A 157 0.12 -2.99 12.57
C LYS A 157 0.71 -1.58 12.67
N ALA A 158 0.76 -0.86 11.55
CA ALA A 158 1.23 0.52 11.55
C ALA A 158 0.36 1.44 12.43
N MET A 159 -0.95 1.20 12.49
CA MET A 159 -1.88 1.98 13.30
C MET A 159 -1.79 1.63 14.78
N GLU A 160 -1.61 0.35 15.11
CA GLU A 160 -1.31 -0.09 16.49
C GLU A 160 -0.01 0.57 17.00
N ASP A 161 1.03 0.64 16.17
CA ASP A 161 2.29 1.27 16.56
C ASP A 161 2.20 2.80 16.65
N ALA A 162 1.39 3.43 15.78
CA ALA A 162 1.25 4.90 15.72
C ALA A 162 0.34 5.47 16.82
N LEU A 163 -0.77 4.79 17.12
CA LEU A 163 -1.80 5.26 18.05
C LEU A 163 -1.77 4.57 19.42
N GLY A 164 -1.05 3.44 19.52
CA GLY A 164 -1.04 2.59 20.70
C GLY A 164 -1.98 1.40 20.59
N THR A 165 -1.93 0.53 21.60
CA THR A 165 -2.63 -0.75 21.63
C THR A 165 -4.14 -0.58 21.54
N GLY A 166 -4.78 -1.37 20.66
CA GLY A 166 -6.24 -1.44 20.53
C GLY A 166 -6.86 -0.52 19.47
N LEU A 167 -6.12 0.47 18.95
CA LEU A 167 -6.62 1.39 17.93
C LEU A 167 -6.38 0.90 16.49
N GLY A 168 -5.53 -0.11 16.30
CA GLY A 168 -5.33 -0.75 15.00
C GLY A 168 -6.59 -1.40 14.41
N GLY A 169 -7.56 -1.76 15.27
CA GLY A 169 -8.79 -2.49 14.90
C GLY A 169 -9.86 -1.66 14.19
N GLY A 170 -9.71 -0.33 14.08
CA GLY A 170 -10.64 0.54 13.34
C GLY A 170 -10.06 0.98 11.99
N PHE A 171 -10.85 0.88 10.92
CA PHE A 171 -10.59 1.47 9.62
C PHE A 171 -11.56 2.61 9.38
N GLY A 172 -11.06 3.84 9.31
CA GLY A 172 -11.88 5.04 9.30
C GLY A 172 -11.67 5.97 10.50
N ASN A 173 -12.47 7.02 10.55
CA ASN A 173 -12.20 8.24 11.32
C ASN A 173 -11.95 7.97 12.81
N PHE A 174 -10.76 8.33 13.27
CA PHE A 174 -10.43 8.53 14.68
C PHE A 174 -10.70 10.00 15.02
N ASP A 175 -11.24 10.31 16.19
CA ASP A 175 -11.16 11.70 16.65
C ASP A 175 -9.73 12.11 16.98
N ASP A 176 -9.54 13.42 17.19
CA ASP A 176 -8.31 14.00 17.75
C ASP A 176 -7.93 13.38 19.12
N SER A 177 -8.83 12.65 19.78
CA SER A 177 -8.57 11.89 21.00
C SER A 177 -8.19 10.42 20.77
N GLY A 178 -7.99 9.99 19.51
CA GLY A 178 -7.60 8.63 19.17
C GLY A 178 -8.69 7.59 19.42
N THR A 179 -9.94 7.99 19.65
CA THR A 179 -11.05 7.06 19.84
C THR A 179 -11.66 6.69 18.49
N VAL A 180 -11.92 5.39 18.31
CA VAL A 180 -12.63 4.86 17.14
C VAL A 180 -14.05 5.44 17.13
N ARG A 181 -14.40 6.22 16.11
CA ARG A 181 -15.73 6.82 15.99
C ARG A 181 -16.75 5.84 15.42
N GLU A 182 -18.03 6.12 15.68
CA GLU A 182 -19.15 5.47 15.00
C GLU A 182 -18.97 5.56 13.46
N GLY A 183 -19.32 4.48 12.75
CA GLY A 183 -19.17 4.38 11.29
C GLY A 183 -17.80 3.90 10.81
N SER A 184 -16.82 3.68 11.70
CA SER A 184 -15.60 2.97 11.36
C SER A 184 -15.86 1.50 11.06
N LEU A 185 -15.08 0.94 10.16
CA LEU A 185 -15.09 -0.49 9.85
C LEU A 185 -14.13 -1.24 10.76
N LEU A 186 -14.46 -2.51 11.02
CA LEU A 186 -13.50 -3.42 11.64
C LEU A 186 -12.30 -3.62 10.69
N ARG A 187 -11.10 -3.29 11.16
CA ARG A 187 -9.83 -3.63 10.52
C ARG A 187 -9.25 -4.90 11.12
N LEU A 188 -8.98 -5.87 10.26
CA LEU A 188 -8.42 -7.16 10.59
C LEU A 188 -7.00 -7.31 10.06
N ASN A 189 -6.19 -8.11 10.74
CA ASN A 189 -4.77 -8.31 10.44
C ASN A 189 -4.45 -9.63 9.74
N ALA A 190 -5.45 -10.45 9.41
CA ALA A 190 -5.28 -11.79 8.83
C ALA A 190 -4.44 -12.75 9.70
N GLY A 191 -4.38 -12.53 11.02
CA GLY A 191 -3.52 -13.29 11.92
C GLY A 191 -2.03 -12.91 11.85
N ILE A 192 -1.69 -11.81 11.18
CA ILE A 192 -0.33 -11.26 11.14
C ILE A 192 -0.21 -10.16 12.18
N THR A 193 0.45 -10.46 13.29
CA THR A 193 0.72 -9.49 14.38
C THR A 193 2.11 -8.88 14.29
N ASP A 194 3.01 -9.50 13.52
CA ASP A 194 4.39 -9.08 13.34
C ASP A 194 4.52 -8.15 12.13
N PHE A 195 5.17 -7.00 12.34
CA PHE A 195 5.33 -5.98 11.31
C PHE A 195 6.24 -6.41 10.15
N ASP A 196 7.29 -7.18 10.43
CA ASP A 196 8.20 -7.69 9.40
C ASP A 196 7.47 -8.70 8.49
N ILE A 197 6.60 -9.53 9.08
CA ILE A 197 5.75 -10.45 8.31
C ILE A 197 4.71 -9.68 7.48
N ALA A 198 4.06 -8.67 8.06
CA ALA A 198 3.07 -7.85 7.34
C ALA A 198 3.71 -7.09 6.16
N ALA A 199 4.88 -6.51 6.38
CA ALA A 199 5.66 -5.86 5.33
C ALA A 199 6.11 -6.84 4.26
N ALA A 200 6.56 -8.05 4.62
CA ALA A 200 6.92 -9.08 3.65
C ALA A 200 5.73 -9.51 2.78
N ALA A 201 4.50 -9.46 3.30
CA ALA A 201 3.29 -9.78 2.54
C ALA A 201 2.96 -8.74 1.46
N VAL A 202 3.41 -7.48 1.62
CA VAL A 202 3.19 -6.40 0.64
C VAL A 202 4.45 -6.01 -0.15
N ALA A 203 5.62 -6.52 0.23
CA ALA A 203 6.90 -6.08 -0.33
C ALA A 203 7.07 -6.51 -1.79
N LEU A 204 7.50 -5.55 -2.61
CA LEU A 204 7.99 -5.78 -3.97
C LEU A 204 9.51 -5.61 -4.03
N PRO A 205 10.18 -6.08 -5.10
CA PRO A 205 11.62 -5.88 -5.28
C PRO A 205 12.07 -4.41 -5.16
N ASP A 206 11.22 -3.46 -5.55
CA ASP A 206 11.48 -2.02 -5.49
C ASP A 206 11.02 -1.34 -4.19
N SER A 207 10.47 -2.10 -3.24
CA SER A 207 10.04 -1.62 -1.92
C SER A 207 11.20 -1.52 -0.93
N TRP A 208 12.43 -1.47 -1.42
CA TRP A 208 13.63 -1.47 -0.58
C TRP A 208 14.54 -0.33 -1.02
N SER A 209 14.84 0.55 -0.08
CA SER A 209 15.77 1.65 -0.29
C SER A 209 17.14 1.26 0.24
N ILE A 210 18.17 1.51 -0.56
CA ILE A 210 19.54 1.17 -0.20
C ILE A 210 20.04 2.20 0.80
N VAL A 211 20.37 1.72 1.98
CA VAL A 211 20.95 2.50 3.07
C VAL A 211 22.46 2.50 2.94
N ILE A 212 23.04 1.31 2.78
CA ILE A 212 24.46 1.09 2.59
C ILE A 212 24.66 0.11 1.47
N ASP A 213 25.63 0.39 0.61
CA ASP A 213 26.20 -0.56 -0.33
C ASP A 213 27.73 -0.41 -0.23
N ALA A 214 28.36 -1.23 0.61
CA ALA A 214 29.78 -1.10 0.91
C ALA A 214 30.43 -2.46 1.18
N VAL A 215 31.76 -2.50 1.05
CA VAL A 215 32.56 -3.64 1.49
C VAL A 215 32.86 -3.46 2.98
N PRO A 216 32.52 -4.42 3.86
CA PRO A 216 32.85 -4.30 5.26
C PRO A 216 34.37 -4.38 5.49
N THR A 217 34.83 -3.83 6.61
CA THR A 217 36.24 -3.92 7.05
C THR A 217 36.52 -5.22 7.79
N SER A 218 35.51 -5.78 8.45
CA SER A 218 35.55 -7.11 9.05
C SER A 218 34.16 -7.77 9.02
N MET A 219 34.14 -9.10 9.08
CA MET A 219 32.91 -9.87 8.98
C MET A 219 33.00 -11.13 9.85
N THR A 220 31.86 -11.51 10.44
CA THR A 220 31.65 -12.80 11.10
C THR A 220 30.48 -13.54 10.42
N LEU A 221 30.14 -14.74 10.89
CA LEU A 221 28.98 -15.49 10.38
C LEU A 221 27.65 -14.76 10.54
N THR A 222 27.55 -13.84 11.50
CA THR A 222 26.31 -13.17 11.90
C THR A 222 26.42 -11.65 11.93
N SER A 223 27.54 -11.08 11.49
CA SER A 223 27.72 -9.62 11.47
C SER A 223 28.72 -9.13 10.44
N ALA A 224 28.58 -7.86 10.05
CA ALA A 224 29.51 -7.13 9.21
C ALA A 224 29.78 -5.76 9.82
N THR A 225 31.05 -5.39 9.94
CA THR A 225 31.50 -4.09 10.45
C THR A 225 32.08 -3.26 9.31
N PHE A 226 31.69 -2.00 9.21
CA PHE A 226 32.12 -1.06 8.18
C PHE A 226 33.13 -0.04 8.73
N GLY A 227 33.80 0.68 7.82
CA GLY A 227 34.71 1.77 8.17
C GLY A 227 33.99 2.93 8.85
N SER A 228 34.74 3.79 9.55
CA SER A 228 34.21 4.96 10.28
C SER A 228 33.56 6.03 9.39
N ASN A 229 33.77 5.96 8.08
CA ASN A 229 33.11 6.80 7.09
C ASN A 229 31.66 6.38 6.80
N VAL A 230 31.24 5.19 7.25
CA VAL A 230 29.86 4.70 7.13
C VAL A 230 29.16 4.94 8.46
N ASN A 231 28.32 5.98 8.52
CA ASN A 231 27.52 6.26 9.71
C ASN A 231 26.12 5.65 9.55
N MET A 232 25.84 4.59 10.33
CA MET A 232 24.51 4.00 10.41
C MET A 232 23.64 4.57 11.52
N GLY A 233 24.17 5.46 12.37
CA GLY A 233 23.48 5.97 13.56
C GLY A 233 22.23 6.81 13.27
N THR A 234 22.04 7.27 12.03
CA THR A 234 20.79 7.92 11.60
C THR A 234 19.69 6.92 11.25
N PHE A 235 20.02 5.66 11.01
CA PHE A 235 19.04 4.58 10.88
C PHE A 235 18.67 4.15 12.28
N SER A 236 17.72 4.87 12.87
CA SER A 236 17.02 4.34 14.02
C SER A 236 16.46 2.98 13.60
N THR A 237 16.75 1.92 14.35
CA THR A 237 15.95 0.68 14.34
C THR A 237 14.55 0.96 14.89
N SER A 238 13.97 2.13 14.57
CA SER A 238 12.58 2.41 14.88
C SER A 238 11.82 1.24 14.31
N THR A 239 11.03 0.63 15.16
CA THR A 239 10.17 -0.53 14.93
C THR A 239 9.27 -0.42 13.69
N SER A 240 9.28 0.72 13.00
CA SER A 240 8.44 1.11 11.89
C SER A 240 8.96 0.73 10.49
N ALA A 241 10.17 0.20 10.29
CA ALA A 241 10.59 -0.26 8.95
C ALA A 241 11.49 -1.50 9.03
N PRO A 242 11.10 -2.64 8.42
CA PRO A 242 11.96 -3.81 8.42
C PRO A 242 13.25 -3.48 7.69
N THR A 243 14.35 -3.99 8.22
CA THR A 243 15.67 -3.86 7.60
C THR A 243 16.10 -5.22 7.10
N ARG A 244 16.71 -5.26 5.91
CA ARG A 244 17.31 -6.48 5.40
C ARG A 244 18.76 -6.26 5.02
N VAL A 245 19.54 -7.33 5.13
CA VAL A 245 20.93 -7.38 4.70
C VAL A 245 21.04 -8.30 3.51
N VAL A 246 21.66 -7.82 2.43
CA VAL A 246 21.98 -8.62 1.26
C VAL A 246 23.49 -8.75 1.19
N VAL A 247 23.98 -9.97 1.41
CA VAL A 247 25.40 -10.30 1.29
C VAL A 247 25.61 -10.92 -0.09
N THR A 248 26.55 -10.37 -0.87
CA THR A 248 26.87 -10.88 -2.21
C THR A 248 28.29 -11.44 -2.23
N SER A 249 28.49 -12.60 -2.84
CA SER A 249 29.81 -13.21 -3.01
C SER A 249 30.73 -12.36 -3.89
N PHE A 250 32.04 -12.57 -3.77
CA PHE A 250 33.06 -11.82 -4.53
C PHE A 250 32.91 -11.97 -6.05
N ASP A 251 32.51 -13.17 -6.50
CA ASP A 251 32.25 -13.49 -7.91
C ASP A 251 30.85 -13.09 -8.39
N GLY A 252 29.98 -12.60 -7.50
CA GLY A 252 28.60 -12.23 -7.80
C GLY A 252 27.66 -13.40 -8.10
N THR A 253 28.11 -14.65 -7.95
CA THR A 253 27.31 -15.84 -8.29
C THR A 253 26.33 -16.23 -7.19
N GLN A 254 26.56 -15.79 -5.95
CA GLN A 254 25.74 -16.12 -4.79
C GLN A 254 25.36 -14.86 -4.02
N SER A 255 24.13 -14.86 -3.50
CA SER A 255 23.69 -13.86 -2.55
C SER A 255 22.81 -14.50 -1.49
N VAL A 256 22.85 -13.94 -0.28
CA VAL A 256 21.97 -14.30 0.82
C VAL A 256 21.29 -13.06 1.34
N VAL A 257 19.98 -13.16 1.52
CA VAL A 257 19.14 -12.11 2.10
C VAL A 257 18.81 -12.51 3.54
N ARG A 258 19.03 -11.59 4.48
CA ARG A 258 18.65 -11.73 5.89
C ARG A 258 17.64 -10.65 6.24
N THR A 259 16.46 -11.04 6.64
CA THR A 259 15.35 -10.14 7.02
C THR A 259 15.04 -10.19 8.51
N SER A 260 15.41 -11.26 9.21
CA SER A 260 15.02 -11.49 10.60
C SER A 260 16.13 -11.09 11.58
N SER A 261 15.74 -10.37 12.65
CA SER A 261 16.63 -9.92 13.73
C SER A 261 17.84 -9.12 13.21
N VAL A 262 17.63 -8.33 12.16
CA VAL A 262 18.66 -7.41 11.68
C VAL A 262 18.78 -6.26 12.66
N SER A 263 19.94 -6.15 13.29
CA SER A 263 20.24 -5.07 14.23
C SER A 263 21.38 -4.23 13.69
N VAL A 264 21.17 -2.91 13.69
CA VAL A 264 22.10 -1.91 13.19
C VAL A 264 22.63 -1.10 14.37
N SER A 265 23.94 -1.02 14.48
CA SER A 265 24.67 -0.11 15.39
C SER A 265 25.52 0.85 14.56
N THR A 266 26.26 1.78 15.20
CA THR A 266 26.97 2.88 14.51
C THR A 266 27.67 2.47 13.21
N ASN A 267 28.46 1.39 13.25
CA ASN A 267 29.22 0.88 12.10
C ASN A 267 29.10 -0.64 11.92
N THR A 268 28.24 -1.33 12.67
CA THR A 268 28.09 -2.79 12.56
C THR A 268 26.62 -3.14 12.34
N VAL A 269 26.37 -3.99 11.34
CA VAL A 269 25.09 -4.66 11.16
C VAL A 269 25.25 -6.13 11.57
N SER A 270 24.23 -6.65 12.24
CA SER A 270 24.15 -8.03 12.71
C SER A 270 22.83 -8.66 12.30
N TRP A 271 22.78 -9.97 12.15
CA TRP A 271 21.60 -10.73 11.73
C TRP A 271 21.54 -12.10 12.42
N SER A 272 20.38 -12.74 12.35
CA SER A 272 20.21 -14.11 12.81
C SER A 272 20.68 -15.15 11.79
N GLY A 273 21.31 -16.22 12.28
CA GLY A 273 21.72 -17.39 11.49
C GLY A 273 23.03 -17.21 10.73
N ASP A 274 23.88 -18.23 10.80
CA ASP A 274 25.18 -18.24 10.15
C ASP A 274 25.05 -18.17 8.62
N LEU A 275 25.89 -17.36 7.99
CA LEU A 275 26.00 -17.35 6.54
C LEU A 275 26.49 -18.71 6.00
N PRO A 276 26.10 -19.08 4.76
CA PRO A 276 26.69 -20.23 4.08
C PRO A 276 28.22 -20.11 4.02
N THR A 277 28.91 -21.24 3.98
CA THR A 277 30.38 -21.31 3.93
C THR A 277 30.99 -20.58 2.72
N ALA A 278 30.23 -20.32 1.67
CA ALA A 278 30.65 -19.51 0.54
C ALA A 278 30.66 -17.99 0.82
N LEU A 279 30.04 -17.54 1.92
CA LEU A 279 29.87 -16.12 2.29
C LEU A 279 30.33 -15.83 3.74
N ASP A 280 30.98 -16.79 4.40
CA ASP A 280 31.32 -16.77 5.82
C ASP A 280 32.49 -15.84 6.22
N SER A 281 33.15 -15.22 5.25
CA SER A 281 34.39 -14.46 5.48
C SER A 281 34.56 -13.32 4.49
N ILE A 282 35.27 -12.29 4.95
CA ILE A 282 35.46 -11.04 4.19
C ILE A 282 36.08 -11.24 2.80
N ASN A 283 36.98 -12.23 2.66
CA ASN A 283 37.67 -12.51 1.40
C ASN A 283 36.76 -13.21 0.37
N LYS A 284 35.56 -13.64 0.76
CA LYS A 284 34.60 -14.33 -0.11
C LYS A 284 33.43 -13.44 -0.54
N ILE A 285 33.33 -12.22 -0.03
CA ILE A 285 32.22 -11.31 -0.31
C ILE A 285 32.69 -10.12 -1.14
N SER A 286 31.84 -9.64 -2.06
CA SER A 286 32.09 -8.42 -2.82
C SER A 286 31.53 -7.20 -2.12
N ARG A 287 30.33 -7.33 -1.55
CA ARG A 287 29.60 -6.23 -0.91
C ARG A 287 28.59 -6.76 0.09
N VAL A 288 28.33 -5.93 1.11
CA VAL A 288 27.18 -6.07 2.00
C VAL A 288 26.31 -4.84 1.79
N ARG A 289 25.06 -5.11 1.42
CA ARG A 289 24.06 -4.08 1.27
C ARG A 289 23.09 -4.13 2.43
N VAL A 290 22.86 -2.99 3.06
CA VAL A 290 21.80 -2.81 4.05
C VAL A 290 20.70 -2.03 3.36
N GLU A 291 19.48 -2.56 3.43
CA GLU A 291 18.31 -1.95 2.81
C GLU A 291 17.21 -1.80 3.86
N THR A 292 16.50 -0.67 3.81
CA THR A 292 15.30 -0.45 4.65
C THR A 292 14.06 -0.47 3.77
N PHE A 293 13.01 -1.09 4.29
CA PHE A 293 11.74 -1.19 3.60
C PHE A 293 11.13 0.19 3.39
N GLU A 294 10.84 0.50 2.13
CA GLU A 294 10.09 1.67 1.74
C GLU A 294 8.68 1.22 1.36
N ARG A 295 7.68 1.74 2.06
CA ARG A 295 6.26 1.36 1.93
C ARG A 295 5.62 1.93 0.65
N ARG A 296 6.28 1.72 -0.49
CA ARG A 296 5.85 2.26 -1.80
C ARG A 296 4.55 1.63 -2.28
N TYR A 297 4.35 0.35 -2.02
CA TYR A 297 3.11 -0.33 -2.36
C TYR A 297 2.57 -1.03 -1.12
N THR A 298 1.26 -0.93 -0.94
CA THR A 298 0.52 -1.64 0.09
C THR A 298 -0.76 -2.16 -0.54
N TRP A 299 -1.37 -3.15 0.09
CA TRP A 299 -2.70 -3.59 -0.29
C TRP A 299 -3.58 -3.69 0.95
N LEU A 300 -4.88 -3.54 0.73
CA LEU A 300 -5.91 -3.90 1.68
C LEU A 300 -7.01 -4.66 0.95
N ILE A 301 -7.77 -5.46 1.66
CA ILE A 301 -8.94 -6.16 1.15
C ILE A 301 -10.16 -5.58 1.83
N THR A 302 -11.12 -5.09 1.07
CA THR A 302 -12.43 -4.71 1.60
C THR A 302 -13.38 -5.86 1.33
N ALA A 303 -14.01 -6.38 2.38
CA ALA A 303 -14.85 -7.55 2.30
C ALA A 303 -16.23 -7.23 2.84
N ARG A 304 -17.25 -7.75 2.14
CA ARG A 304 -18.64 -7.57 2.49
C ARG A 304 -19.35 -8.92 2.44
N ARG A 305 -20.14 -9.21 3.47
CA ARG A 305 -20.95 -10.43 3.54
C ARG A 305 -22.39 -10.14 3.15
N GLY A 306 -22.91 -10.92 2.21
CA GLY A 306 -24.32 -10.93 1.87
C GLY A 306 -25.16 -11.71 2.90
N PRO A 307 -26.48 -11.57 2.88
CA PRO A 307 -27.39 -12.31 3.77
C PRO A 307 -27.28 -13.84 3.65
N SER A 308 -26.87 -14.33 2.48
CA SER A 308 -26.61 -15.76 2.21
C SER A 308 -25.28 -16.26 2.78
N GLY A 309 -24.49 -15.40 3.43
CA GLY A 309 -23.18 -15.73 3.98
C GLY A 309 -22.04 -15.73 2.95
N HIS A 310 -22.32 -15.43 1.67
CA HIS A 310 -21.30 -15.22 0.65
C HIS A 310 -20.54 -13.92 0.91
N THR A 311 -19.22 -13.98 0.86
CA THR A 311 -18.34 -12.82 0.97
C THR A 311 -17.97 -12.34 -0.43
N LYS A 312 -18.25 -11.08 -0.74
CA LYS A 312 -17.65 -10.37 -1.88
C LYS A 312 -16.43 -9.62 -1.34
N ALA A 313 -15.27 -9.77 -1.97
CA ALA A 313 -14.05 -9.11 -1.56
C ALA A 313 -13.41 -8.39 -2.73
N GLN A 314 -12.90 -7.18 -2.46
CA GLN A 314 -12.12 -6.39 -3.41
C GLN A 314 -10.76 -6.12 -2.78
N CYS A 315 -9.69 -6.37 -3.54
CA CYS A 315 -8.34 -5.97 -3.16
C CYS A 315 -8.01 -4.61 -3.79
N VAL A 316 -7.48 -3.71 -2.98
CA VAL A 316 -7.08 -2.36 -3.36
C VAL A 316 -5.58 -2.26 -3.23
N ILE A 317 -4.92 -1.85 -4.30
CA ILE A 317 -3.47 -1.59 -4.30
C ILE A 317 -3.25 -0.08 -4.19
N LEU A 318 -2.47 0.32 -3.20
CA LEU A 318 -2.16 1.72 -2.92
C LEU A 318 -0.67 1.99 -3.08
N PHE A 319 -0.36 3.10 -3.73
CA PHE A 319 0.97 3.68 -3.83
C PHE A 319 1.22 4.69 -2.72
N ASN A 320 2.32 4.54 -2.01
CA ASN A 320 2.82 5.48 -1.01
C ASN A 320 1.75 5.88 0.01
N ARG A 321 0.99 4.89 0.50
CA ARG A 321 -0.03 5.11 1.54
C ARG A 321 0.68 5.55 2.82
N SER A 322 0.26 6.68 3.37
CA SER A 322 0.88 7.27 4.57
C SER A 322 0.72 6.40 5.83
N LEU A 323 -0.31 5.54 5.85
CA LEU A 323 -0.78 4.82 7.04
C LEU A 323 -1.05 5.77 8.23
N ASN A 324 -1.41 7.02 7.92
CA ASN A 324 -1.85 7.98 8.90
C ASN A 324 -3.36 7.80 9.14
N PRO A 325 -3.81 7.66 10.41
CA PRO A 325 -5.23 7.64 10.76
C PRO A 325 -6.04 8.79 10.13
N ASN A 326 -5.43 9.98 10.00
CA ASN A 326 -6.09 11.17 9.45
C ASN A 326 -6.40 11.07 7.95
N ASP A 327 -5.73 10.16 7.22
CA ASP A 327 -6.03 9.93 5.79
C ASP A 327 -7.26 9.04 5.60
N GLU A 328 -7.77 8.42 6.67
CA GLU A 328 -8.95 7.56 6.66
C GLU A 328 -10.20 8.29 7.14
N TYR A 329 -10.33 9.55 6.71
CA TYR A 329 -11.41 10.41 7.15
C TYR A 329 -12.75 9.99 6.52
N LEU A 330 -13.78 9.88 7.37
CA LEU A 330 -15.15 9.61 6.96
C LEU A 330 -15.93 10.91 6.79
N TYR A 331 -16.51 11.08 5.61
CA TYR A 331 -17.26 12.26 5.20
C TYR A 331 -18.75 11.96 5.11
N GLU A 332 -19.56 12.94 5.51
CA GLU A 332 -21.02 12.86 5.48
C GLU A 332 -21.50 12.70 4.03
N VAL A 333 -22.40 11.75 3.81
CA VAL A 333 -23.09 11.58 2.52
C VAL A 333 -24.51 12.07 2.70
N THR A 334 -24.95 12.98 1.84
CA THR A 334 -26.30 13.53 1.88
C THR A 334 -27.08 13.07 0.65
N SER A 335 -28.35 12.73 0.87
CA SER A 335 -29.27 12.51 -0.23
C SER A 335 -29.98 13.79 -0.63
N VAL A 336 -30.06 14.05 -1.93
CA VAL A 336 -30.83 15.17 -2.45
C VAL A 336 -32.32 14.86 -2.21
N GLY A 337 -32.97 15.63 -1.33
CA GLY A 337 -34.39 15.47 -1.03
C GLY A 337 -34.74 14.32 -0.08
N GLY A 338 -33.78 13.81 0.71
CA GLY A 338 -34.06 12.79 1.74
C GLY A 338 -34.41 11.41 1.19
N SER A 339 -34.24 11.18 -0.11
CA SER A 339 -34.50 9.89 -0.76
C SER A 339 -33.32 8.93 -0.60
N SER A 340 -33.56 7.63 -0.76
CA SER A 340 -32.48 6.64 -0.93
C SER A 340 -31.59 7.05 -2.12
N ILE A 341 -30.28 6.88 -1.96
CA ILE A 341 -29.29 7.07 -3.03
C ILE A 341 -28.93 5.75 -3.70
N ALA A 342 -29.38 4.61 -3.18
CA ALA A 342 -29.27 3.32 -3.84
C ALA A 342 -29.91 3.37 -5.24
N GLY A 343 -29.20 2.83 -6.23
CA GLY A 343 -29.57 2.92 -7.64
C GLY A 343 -29.19 4.23 -8.33
N SER A 344 -28.75 5.25 -7.59
CA SER A 344 -28.22 6.49 -8.16
C SER A 344 -26.76 6.33 -8.59
N ASN A 345 -26.34 7.09 -9.61
CA ASN A 345 -24.92 7.30 -9.93
C ASN A 345 -24.38 8.58 -9.31
N THR A 346 -25.21 9.38 -8.65
CA THR A 346 -24.82 10.68 -8.09
C THR A 346 -24.67 10.56 -6.58
N LEU A 347 -23.54 11.06 -6.07
CA LEU A 347 -23.17 11.08 -4.66
C LEU A 347 -22.90 12.52 -4.24
N THR A 348 -23.60 13.02 -3.22
CA THR A 348 -23.28 14.30 -2.60
C THR A 348 -22.55 14.06 -1.29
N VAL A 349 -21.33 14.59 -1.19
CA VAL A 349 -20.50 14.53 0.01
C VAL A 349 -20.47 15.91 0.67
N ARG A 350 -20.50 15.91 2.00
CA ARG A 350 -20.53 17.09 2.85
C ARG A 350 -19.45 17.02 3.92
N TRP A 351 -18.77 18.14 4.18
CA TRP A 351 -17.76 18.25 5.24
C TRP A 351 -17.74 19.66 5.85
N GLN A 352 -17.27 19.79 7.07
CA GLN A 352 -17.16 21.08 7.78
C GLN A 352 -15.86 21.80 7.40
N ALA A 353 -15.83 23.11 7.59
CA ALA A 353 -14.61 23.90 7.33
C ALA A 353 -13.42 23.53 8.23
N SER A 354 -13.68 22.90 9.39
CA SER A 354 -12.67 22.39 10.32
C SER A 354 -12.16 20.98 9.96
N GLU A 355 -12.76 20.33 8.97
CA GLU A 355 -12.40 18.97 8.55
C GLU A 355 -11.40 19.04 7.38
N PRO A 356 -10.55 18.01 7.20
CA PRO A 356 -9.63 17.97 6.07
C PRO A 356 -10.40 17.92 4.75
N ASP A 357 -9.94 18.67 3.74
CA ASP A 357 -10.56 18.64 2.41
C ASP A 357 -10.44 17.23 1.80
N PRO A 358 -11.54 16.63 1.32
CA PRO A 358 -11.50 15.30 0.70
C PRO A 358 -10.70 15.31 -0.60
N LEU A 359 -10.02 14.21 -0.88
CA LEU A 359 -9.18 14.01 -2.08
C LEU A 359 -10.01 13.73 -3.35
N ILE A 360 -10.96 14.62 -3.64
CA ILE A 360 -11.87 14.51 -4.79
C ILE A 360 -11.13 14.86 -6.07
N ARG A 361 -11.02 13.88 -6.98
CA ARG A 361 -10.46 14.02 -8.33
C ARG A 361 -11.17 13.06 -9.28
N GLU A 362 -11.39 13.48 -10.51
CA GLU A 362 -11.88 12.58 -11.56
C GLU A 362 -10.90 11.41 -11.77
N GLY A 363 -11.46 10.22 -11.98
CA GLY A 363 -10.72 8.98 -12.10
C GLY A 363 -10.25 8.38 -10.78
N ASN A 364 -10.30 9.12 -9.66
CA ASN A 364 -10.03 8.60 -8.32
C ASN A 364 -11.22 7.76 -7.80
N PHE A 365 -11.13 7.25 -6.58
CA PHE A 365 -12.18 6.42 -5.98
C PHE A 365 -12.75 7.02 -4.70
N VAL A 366 -14.02 6.72 -4.44
CA VAL A 366 -14.68 6.89 -3.15
C VAL A 366 -14.99 5.50 -2.58
N PHE A 367 -14.68 5.33 -1.29
CA PHE A 367 -15.00 4.15 -0.52
C PHE A 367 -16.29 4.37 0.26
N ASP A 368 -17.20 3.41 0.16
CA ASP A 368 -18.39 3.31 1.00
C ASP A 368 -18.05 2.46 2.22
N ALA A 369 -17.87 3.13 3.35
CA ALA A 369 -17.50 2.51 4.62
C ALA A 369 -18.63 1.67 5.24
N GLU A 370 -19.89 1.90 4.88
CA GLU A 370 -20.99 1.06 5.41
C GLU A 370 -21.01 -0.30 4.70
N ASN A 371 -20.77 -0.29 3.39
CA ASN A 371 -20.88 -1.48 2.55
C ASN A 371 -19.53 -2.08 2.13
N ALA A 372 -18.41 -1.48 2.52
CA ALA A 372 -17.07 -1.87 2.07
C ALA A 372 -16.91 -1.96 0.54
N LEU A 373 -17.48 -1.00 -0.20
CA LEU A 373 -17.49 -0.96 -1.67
C LEU A 373 -16.72 0.24 -2.22
N TRP A 374 -16.05 0.03 -3.35
CA TRP A 374 -15.35 1.10 -4.06
C TRP A 374 -16.12 1.57 -5.29
N TYR A 375 -16.16 2.89 -5.49
CA TYR A 375 -16.78 3.52 -6.64
C TYR A 375 -15.78 4.48 -7.29
N ARG A 376 -15.60 4.36 -8.61
CA ARG A 376 -14.76 5.27 -9.37
C ARG A 376 -15.51 6.58 -9.64
N ILE A 377 -14.88 7.71 -9.36
CA ILE A 377 -15.39 9.04 -9.67
C ILE A 377 -15.24 9.27 -11.17
N GLN A 378 -16.34 9.38 -11.91
CA GLN A 378 -16.32 9.69 -13.34
C GLN A 378 -16.24 11.18 -13.61
N ALA A 379 -17.03 11.98 -12.90
CA ALA A 379 -17.09 13.43 -13.06
C ALA A 379 -17.34 14.12 -11.72
N ILE A 380 -16.89 15.37 -11.61
CA ILE A 380 -17.18 16.26 -10.49
C ILE A 380 -18.19 17.30 -10.98
N ASP A 381 -19.46 17.13 -10.59
CA ASP A 381 -20.55 17.98 -11.07
C ASP A 381 -20.50 19.37 -10.41
N SER A 382 -20.19 19.42 -9.12
CA SER A 382 -20.01 20.67 -8.39
C SER A 382 -19.12 20.48 -7.16
N ILE A 383 -18.41 21.54 -6.76
CA ILE A 383 -17.64 21.58 -5.51
C ILE A 383 -17.73 22.98 -4.90
N ASP A 384 -18.28 23.07 -3.69
CA ASP A 384 -18.32 24.29 -2.87
C ASP A 384 -17.39 24.13 -1.67
N ARG A 385 -16.25 24.83 -1.71
CA ARG A 385 -15.26 24.87 -0.61
C ARG A 385 -15.41 26.11 0.28
N ILE A 386 -16.33 27.01 -0.07
CA ILE A 386 -16.48 28.31 0.59
C ILE A 386 -17.62 28.23 1.60
N SER A 387 -18.72 27.55 1.27
CA SER A 387 -19.83 27.36 2.20
C SER A 387 -19.44 26.54 3.42
N SER A 388 -20.17 26.74 4.52
CA SER A 388 -20.14 25.87 5.69
C SER A 388 -21.56 25.36 5.93
N PRO A 389 -21.84 24.07 5.70
CA PRO A 389 -20.89 23.01 5.32
C PRO A 389 -20.36 23.17 3.88
N ARG A 390 -19.16 22.64 3.62
CA ARG A 390 -18.62 22.44 2.26
C ARG A 390 -19.31 21.23 1.62
N THR A 391 -19.46 21.24 0.30
CA THR A 391 -20.15 20.17 -0.43
C THR A 391 -19.46 19.84 -1.75
N ALA A 392 -19.64 18.60 -2.21
CA ALA A 392 -19.27 18.18 -3.56
C ALA A 392 -20.30 17.19 -4.10
N THR A 393 -20.71 17.36 -5.35
CA THR A 393 -21.58 16.43 -6.06
C THR A 393 -20.75 15.69 -7.10
N LEU A 394 -20.78 14.37 -7.03
CA LEU A 394 -19.95 13.46 -7.83
C LEU A 394 -20.83 12.55 -8.65
N THR A 395 -20.44 12.30 -9.90
CA THR A 395 -20.98 11.21 -10.71
C THR A 395 -20.03 10.01 -10.65
N LEU A 396 -20.56 8.87 -10.23
CA LEU A 396 -19.87 7.60 -10.03
C LEU A 396 -19.98 6.71 -11.28
N GLY A 397 -19.00 5.84 -11.48
CA GLY A 397 -18.94 4.97 -12.64
C GLY A 397 -19.87 3.76 -12.64
N ARG A 398 -20.57 3.53 -11.53
CA ARG A 398 -21.62 2.53 -11.40
C ARG A 398 -22.65 3.02 -10.39
N GLN A 399 -23.83 2.41 -10.45
CA GLN A 399 -24.90 2.69 -9.49
C GLN A 399 -24.48 2.26 -8.10
N ILE A 400 -24.87 3.06 -7.11
CA ILE A 400 -24.73 2.77 -5.69
C ILE A 400 -25.58 1.53 -5.40
N GLU A 401 -24.97 0.44 -4.95
CA GLU A 401 -25.68 -0.84 -4.77
C GLU A 401 -26.63 -0.80 -3.59
N ILE A 402 -26.17 -0.20 -2.48
CA ILE A 402 -26.91 -0.03 -1.24
C ILE A 402 -26.60 1.37 -0.72
N ASP A 403 -27.58 1.95 -0.03
CA ASP A 403 -27.39 3.23 0.64
C ASP A 403 -26.14 3.20 1.51
N PHE A 404 -25.36 4.29 1.39
CA PHE A 404 -24.38 4.65 2.40
C PHE A 404 -25.14 4.82 3.73
N ALA A 405 -24.47 4.65 4.87
CA ALA A 405 -25.10 4.91 6.16
C ALA A 405 -25.72 6.32 6.20
N THR A 406 -27.05 6.40 6.14
CA THR A 406 -27.83 7.64 6.30
C THR A 406 -28.45 7.64 7.70
N GLY A 407 -27.62 7.62 8.74
CA GLY A 407 -28.04 7.65 10.14
C GLY A 407 -27.67 8.96 10.82
N ALA A 408 -28.47 9.40 11.80
CA ALA A 408 -28.35 10.69 12.50
C ALA A 408 -27.05 10.94 13.30
N SER A 409 -26.07 10.04 13.24
CA SER A 409 -24.74 10.21 13.84
C SER A 409 -23.75 10.98 12.92
N ALA A 410 -24.20 12.06 12.29
CA ALA A 410 -23.44 13.21 11.74
C ALA A 410 -22.17 13.02 10.85
N ARG A 411 -21.53 11.86 10.72
CA ARG A 411 -20.34 11.55 9.90
C ARG A 411 -20.30 10.03 9.73
N GLY A 412 -20.28 9.36 8.59
CA GLY A 412 -20.22 9.72 7.19
C GLY A 412 -19.87 8.42 6.45
N GLY A 413 -20.58 8.07 5.37
CA GLY A 413 -20.36 6.79 4.68
C GLY A 413 -19.21 6.81 3.66
N ALA A 414 -18.68 7.99 3.30
CA ALA A 414 -17.72 8.11 2.21
C ALA A 414 -16.29 8.38 2.72
N MET A 415 -15.30 7.70 2.15
CA MET A 415 -13.87 7.94 2.42
C MET A 415 -13.09 8.08 1.11
N PHE A 416 -12.07 8.94 1.11
CA PHE A 416 -11.21 9.19 -0.07
C PHE A 416 -9.76 8.91 0.27
N LEU A 417 -9.28 7.73 -0.10
CA LEU A 417 -7.87 7.39 0.13
C LEU A 417 -6.96 7.91 -0.98
N PRO A 418 -5.76 8.40 -0.64
CA PRO A 418 -4.74 8.71 -1.61
C PRO A 418 -4.14 7.45 -2.25
N GLY A 419 -3.58 7.62 -3.45
CA GLY A 419 -2.63 6.65 -4.01
C GLY A 419 -3.22 5.35 -4.54
N ILE A 420 -4.53 5.21 -4.70
CA ILE A 420 -5.12 4.00 -5.29
C ILE A 420 -4.66 3.85 -6.74
N ILE A 421 -4.01 2.72 -7.06
CA ILE A 421 -3.55 2.40 -8.42
C ILE A 421 -4.56 1.47 -9.12
N ASP A 422 -4.96 0.39 -8.44
CA ASP A 422 -5.80 -0.66 -9.00
C ASP A 422 -6.74 -1.22 -7.92
N ILE A 423 -7.93 -1.64 -8.35
CA ILE A 423 -8.92 -2.33 -7.53
C ILE A 423 -9.41 -3.54 -8.31
N PHE A 424 -9.43 -4.70 -7.67
CA PHE A 424 -9.89 -5.92 -8.31
C PHE A 424 -10.66 -6.85 -7.40
N GLU A 425 -11.56 -7.62 -7.99
CA GLU A 425 -12.33 -8.64 -7.30
C GLU A 425 -11.51 -9.91 -7.08
N LEU A 426 -11.73 -10.54 -5.92
CA LEU A 426 -11.03 -11.74 -5.44
C LEU A 426 -11.85 -13.02 -5.60
#